data_AF-A0A2N9MZ66-F1
#
_entry.id   AF-A0A2N9MZ66-F1
#
_cell.length_a   1.000
_cell.length_b   1.000
_cell.length_c   1.000
_cell.angle_alpha   90.00
_cell.angle_beta   90.00
_cell.angle_gamma   90.00
#
_symmetry.space_group_name_H-M   'P 1'
#
loop_
_entity.id
_entity.type
_entity.pdbx_description
1 polymer ?
#
loop_
_entity_poly.entity_id
_entity_poly.type
_entity_poly.pdbx_seq_one_letter_code
_entity_poly.pdbx_strand_id
1 'polypeptide(L)'
;MRTLLALLCFALTVCHAHDAHGHSTAPPEARLLKSPIPVTDAQAAVAQPAYDRLCAGCHGADGKARTPVAGKLPVRPTNLAEYLMESMRDGEIFWVIGNGIGQNMPAFAAQLDETQRWQVVQYVRLLRLHQRNAEREKLGPYEWNLPPGFPLPNVPLDDPMTKEKVALGRYLFYDKRLSLNQTQACATCHRQERAFTDGRSRGVGSTGQVHPRGPMSLVNVAYAPVLTWANPLARTLEMQALVPLFGENPIELGMTGKEDLLVQRLKSDARYRKLFAAAFPSEADPFTVRAVTQAIASFERTILSGDSPYDRYRNGDDPNAIPESAKRGEALFFSERLECFHCHGGFNFTGTVDYLDKGFAEVEFHNTGLYNLNGKLSYPPPNLGLYEFTHSEEDIGKFKAPTLRNIAVTAPYMHDGSIKTLEEAVDHYRSGGRTIKTGPNAGVGSENPNKSEFVKRFDLSPQERADVLAFLRSLTDRTILTDPSLSDPFVTVSARSAPQPPRYVLHGQVVHVYLDAGAITLYHDEVPGLIRAMKAPYAMEFLVPDRESLKKLRAGQTIAASVRRQGADYVLEDLRASPSTDPTRKGKR
;
A
#
# COMPACT_ATOMS: atom_id res chain seq x y z
N MET A 1 20.93 8.81 -51.34
CA MET A 1 21.97 8.07 -50.59
C MET A 1 21.94 8.60 -49.16
N ARG A 2 21.16 8.01 -48.24
CA ARG A 2 21.56 6.91 -47.31
C ARG A 2 22.93 7.23 -46.71
N THR A 3 23.04 7.74 -45.48
CA THR A 3 23.25 7.01 -44.20
C THR A 3 23.61 8.10 -43.15
N LEU A 4 23.37 8.05 -41.84
CA LEU A 4 23.00 6.98 -40.91
C LEU A 4 22.39 7.69 -39.67
N LEU A 5 21.08 7.51 -39.46
CA LEU A 5 20.36 7.88 -38.24
C LEU A 5 20.18 6.57 -37.46
N ALA A 6 20.92 6.37 -36.38
CA ALA A 6 20.75 5.24 -35.46
C ALA A 6 21.43 5.56 -34.12
N LEU A 7 20.86 6.51 -33.37
CA LEU A 7 21.04 6.55 -31.92
C LEU A 7 20.04 5.54 -31.37
N LEU A 8 20.56 4.37 -30.99
CA LEU A 8 19.81 3.29 -30.36
C LEU A 8 19.04 3.83 -29.14
N CYS A 9 17.72 3.71 -29.19
CA CYS A 9 16.91 3.53 -28.00
C CYS A 9 17.40 2.27 -27.27
N PHE A 10 18.27 2.43 -26.28
CA PHE A 10 18.43 1.43 -25.24
C PHE A 10 17.25 1.60 -24.29
N ALA A 11 16.15 0.91 -24.60
CA ALA A 11 15.20 0.52 -23.57
C ALA A 11 15.99 -0.35 -22.58
N LEU A 12 16.19 0.17 -21.36
CA LEU A 12 16.68 -0.61 -20.23
C LEU A 12 15.57 -1.61 -19.86
N THR A 13 15.55 -2.76 -20.53
CA THR A 13 14.82 -3.94 -20.06
C THR A 13 15.54 -4.46 -18.82
N VAL A 14 15.07 -4.02 -17.66
CA VAL A 14 15.53 -4.47 -16.36
C VAL A 14 14.99 -5.89 -16.13
N CYS A 15 15.79 -6.95 -16.29
CA CYS A 15 15.35 -8.33 -16.02
C CYS A 15 16.27 -9.00 -14.98
N HIS A 16 15.91 -8.88 -13.70
CA HIS A 16 16.51 -9.57 -12.56
C HIS A 16 15.97 -11.02 -12.44
N ALA A 17 16.21 -11.71 -11.32
CA ALA A 17 15.40 -12.87 -10.87
C ALA A 17 13.91 -12.55 -10.70
N HIS A 18 13.63 -11.25 -10.75
CA HIS A 18 12.35 -10.68 -11.03
C HIS A 18 12.37 -10.06 -12.43
N ASP A 19 11.31 -10.15 -13.21
CA ASP A 19 11.16 -9.28 -14.38
C ASP A 19 11.30 -7.78 -14.01
N ALA A 20 11.17 -6.88 -14.99
CA ALA A 20 11.20 -5.42 -14.76
C ALA A 20 10.16 -4.94 -13.73
N HIS A 21 9.28 -5.85 -13.28
CA HIS A 21 8.09 -5.64 -12.49
C HIS A 21 8.22 -6.19 -11.07
N GLY A 22 9.39 -6.71 -10.67
CA GLY A 22 9.56 -7.26 -9.32
C GLY A 22 8.79 -8.58 -9.11
N HIS A 23 8.55 -9.35 -10.18
CA HIS A 23 7.93 -10.68 -10.10
C HIS A 23 8.88 -11.80 -10.45
N SER A 24 8.94 -12.84 -9.61
CA SER A 24 9.71 -14.04 -9.92
C SER A 24 9.34 -14.58 -11.30
N THR A 25 10.35 -14.92 -12.10
CA THR A 25 10.18 -15.58 -13.40
C THR A 25 9.69 -17.03 -13.27
N ALA A 26 9.58 -17.56 -12.05
CA ALA A 26 9.08 -18.89 -11.79
C ALA A 26 7.57 -19.00 -12.10
N PRO A 27 7.12 -20.14 -12.62
CA PRO A 27 5.70 -20.33 -12.91
C PRO A 27 4.90 -20.42 -11.60
N PRO A 28 3.59 -20.08 -11.60
CA PRO A 28 2.78 -19.98 -10.38
C PRO A 28 2.81 -21.23 -9.49
N GLU A 29 2.89 -22.42 -10.06
CA GLU A 29 2.98 -23.69 -9.33
C GLU A 29 4.26 -23.83 -8.49
N ALA A 30 5.35 -23.16 -8.88
CA ALA A 30 6.60 -23.19 -8.11
C ALA A 30 6.40 -22.58 -6.72
N ARG A 31 5.48 -21.62 -6.55
CA ARG A 31 5.13 -21.04 -5.25
C ARG A 31 4.58 -22.04 -4.24
N LEU A 32 4.02 -23.15 -4.72
CA LEU A 32 3.41 -24.17 -3.86
C LEU A 32 4.46 -25.14 -3.29
N LEU A 33 5.67 -25.16 -3.86
CA LEU A 33 6.74 -26.02 -3.36
C LEU A 33 7.29 -25.46 -2.05
N LYS A 34 7.28 -26.32 -1.02
CA LYS A 34 7.88 -26.03 0.29
C LYS A 34 9.16 -26.81 0.42
N SER A 35 10.21 -26.18 0.93
CA SER A 35 11.46 -26.87 1.18
C SER A 35 11.25 -27.93 2.26
N PRO A 36 11.74 -29.18 2.07
CA PRO A 36 11.76 -30.18 3.12
C PRO A 36 12.90 -29.97 4.12
N ILE A 37 13.77 -28.96 3.89
CA ILE A 37 14.97 -28.70 4.68
C ILE A 37 14.76 -27.43 5.51
N PRO A 38 14.99 -27.45 6.84
CA PRO A 38 14.86 -26.25 7.67
C PRO A 38 16.04 -25.28 7.48
N VAL A 39 15.77 -23.97 7.61
CA VAL A 39 16.81 -22.93 7.69
C VAL A 39 17.59 -23.11 9.00
N THR A 40 18.83 -23.60 8.93
CA THR A 40 19.74 -23.74 10.09
C THR A 40 21.19 -23.53 9.66
N ASP A 41 22.04 -23.10 10.59
CA ASP A 41 23.49 -22.95 10.35
C ASP A 41 24.14 -24.26 9.89
N ALA A 42 23.67 -25.40 10.42
CA ALA A 42 24.16 -26.72 10.03
C ALA A 42 23.85 -27.05 8.55
N GLN A 43 22.61 -26.80 8.10
CA GLN A 43 22.23 -27.03 6.70
C GLN A 43 22.93 -26.03 5.76
N ALA A 44 23.10 -24.79 6.21
CA ALA A 44 23.84 -23.78 5.48
C ALA A 44 25.32 -24.17 5.29
N ALA A 45 25.98 -24.73 6.31
CA ALA A 45 27.35 -25.21 6.21
C ALA A 45 27.50 -26.34 5.17
N VAL A 46 26.47 -27.18 5.00
CA VAL A 46 26.45 -28.22 3.96
C VAL A 46 26.28 -27.61 2.57
N ALA A 47 25.44 -26.58 2.44
CA ALA A 47 25.17 -25.89 1.18
C ALA A 47 26.30 -24.96 0.70
N GLN A 48 27.06 -24.39 1.65
CA GLN A 48 28.02 -23.32 1.41
C GLN A 48 29.06 -23.67 0.33
N PRO A 49 29.72 -24.84 0.33
CA PRO A 49 30.68 -25.18 -0.72
C PRO A 49 30.06 -25.18 -2.13
N ALA A 50 28.81 -25.62 -2.26
CA ALA A 50 28.09 -25.60 -3.52
C ALA A 50 27.75 -24.17 -3.95
N TYR A 51 27.28 -23.34 -3.02
CA TYR A 51 27.02 -21.92 -3.25
C TYR A 51 28.29 -21.15 -3.64
N ASP A 52 29.40 -21.34 -2.92
CA ASP A 52 30.66 -20.65 -3.17
C ASP A 52 31.20 -20.97 -4.57
N ARG A 53 31.09 -22.24 -4.98
CA ARG A 53 31.54 -22.69 -6.30
C ARG A 53 30.66 -22.20 -7.44
N LEU A 54 29.34 -22.16 -7.28
CA LEU A 54 28.39 -21.98 -8.39
C LEU A 54 27.71 -20.60 -8.41
N CYS A 55 27.53 -19.97 -7.24
CA CYS A 55 26.70 -18.79 -7.08
C CYS A 55 27.52 -17.56 -6.65
N ALA A 56 28.50 -17.73 -5.74
CA ALA A 56 29.24 -16.61 -5.14
C ALA A 56 30.08 -15.80 -6.13
N GLY A 57 30.46 -16.36 -7.28
CA GLY A 57 31.12 -15.59 -8.34
C GLY A 57 30.30 -14.38 -8.81
N CYS A 58 28.98 -14.54 -8.90
CA CYS A 58 28.04 -13.48 -9.31
C CYS A 58 27.38 -12.79 -8.10
N HIS A 59 26.92 -13.57 -7.11
CA HIS A 59 26.17 -13.03 -5.97
C HIS A 59 27.05 -12.62 -4.79
N GLY A 60 28.34 -12.98 -4.78
CA GLY A 60 29.22 -12.78 -3.62
C GLY A 60 28.96 -13.80 -2.51
N ALA A 61 29.97 -14.03 -1.67
CA ALA A 61 29.83 -14.91 -0.49
C ALA A 61 28.83 -14.36 0.53
N ASP A 62 28.68 -13.03 0.59
CA ASP A 62 27.72 -12.32 1.44
C ASP A 62 26.32 -12.15 0.78
N GLY A 63 26.16 -12.64 -0.45
CA GLY A 63 24.92 -12.52 -1.23
C GLY A 63 24.65 -11.13 -1.81
N LYS A 64 25.51 -10.13 -1.59
CA LYS A 64 25.20 -8.73 -1.92
C LYS A 64 25.52 -8.31 -3.36
N ALA A 65 25.90 -9.26 -4.21
CA ALA A 65 26.23 -9.06 -5.63
C ALA A 65 27.20 -7.88 -5.85
N ARG A 66 28.23 -7.76 -5.00
CA ARG A 66 29.31 -6.76 -5.10
C ARG A 66 30.61 -7.36 -5.64
N THR A 67 30.51 -8.27 -6.61
CA THR A 67 31.69 -8.89 -7.24
C THR A 67 32.10 -8.14 -8.52
N PRO A 68 33.37 -8.23 -8.94
CA PRO A 68 33.79 -7.69 -10.23
C PRO A 68 33.03 -8.29 -11.43
N VAL A 69 32.55 -9.53 -11.31
CA VAL A 69 31.71 -10.17 -12.33
C VAL A 69 30.33 -9.52 -12.37
N ALA A 70 29.69 -9.35 -11.21
CA ALA A 70 28.39 -8.68 -11.09
C ALA A 70 28.36 -7.30 -11.74
N GLY A 71 29.43 -6.51 -11.56
CA GLY A 71 29.55 -5.16 -12.13
C GLY A 71 29.78 -5.11 -13.65
N LYS A 72 30.06 -6.24 -14.30
CA LYS A 72 30.27 -6.35 -15.76
C LYS A 72 29.09 -6.94 -16.50
N LEU A 73 28.10 -7.48 -15.78
CA LEU A 73 26.91 -8.07 -16.40
C LEU A 73 25.96 -6.96 -16.88
N PRO A 74 25.26 -7.16 -18.02
CA PRO A 74 24.27 -6.21 -18.52
C PRO A 74 23.16 -5.93 -17.50
N VAL A 75 22.81 -6.94 -16.71
CA VAL A 75 21.91 -6.82 -15.55
C VAL A 75 22.65 -7.32 -14.32
N ARG A 76 22.64 -6.52 -13.26
CA ARG A 76 23.28 -6.89 -12.01
C ARG A 76 22.54 -8.07 -11.36
N PRO A 77 23.24 -9.09 -10.85
CA PRO A 77 22.61 -10.17 -10.10
C PRO A 77 21.85 -9.64 -8.88
N THR A 78 20.74 -10.30 -8.54
CA THR A 78 19.93 -9.95 -7.36
C THR A 78 20.78 -10.03 -6.08
N ASN A 79 20.61 -9.04 -5.21
CA ASN A 79 21.14 -9.05 -3.86
C ASN A 79 20.33 -10.05 -3.00
N LEU A 80 20.93 -11.21 -2.75
CA LEU A 80 20.32 -12.32 -2.02
C LEU A 80 20.20 -12.06 -0.50
N ALA A 81 20.79 -10.96 -0.01
CA ALA A 81 20.64 -10.50 1.37
C ALA A 81 19.59 -9.39 1.52
N GLU A 82 18.91 -8.99 0.44
CA GLU A 82 17.93 -7.90 0.44
C GLU A 82 16.51 -8.37 0.77
N TYR A 83 15.66 -7.44 1.24
CA TYR A 83 14.27 -7.72 1.64
C TYR A 83 13.45 -8.41 0.55
N LEU A 84 13.76 -8.18 -0.73
CA LEU A 84 13.07 -8.81 -1.86
C LEU A 84 13.10 -10.34 -1.75
N MET A 85 14.18 -10.91 -1.20
CA MET A 85 14.25 -12.34 -0.98
C MET A 85 13.20 -12.83 0.02
N GLU A 86 12.78 -12.01 0.99
CA GLU A 86 11.70 -12.37 1.92
C GLU A 86 10.32 -12.42 1.25
N SER A 87 10.17 -11.75 0.10
CA SER A 87 8.91 -11.77 -0.67
C SER A 87 8.80 -12.96 -1.62
N MET A 88 9.92 -13.62 -1.96
CA MET A 88 9.92 -14.84 -2.77
C MET A 88 9.64 -16.06 -1.91
N ARG A 89 8.86 -17.03 -2.41
CA ARG A 89 8.74 -18.35 -1.77
C ARG A 89 9.93 -19.25 -2.08
N ASP A 90 10.18 -20.20 -1.17
CA ASP A 90 11.30 -21.15 -1.31
C ASP A 90 11.26 -21.90 -2.64
N GLY A 91 10.06 -22.32 -3.06
CA GLY A 91 9.85 -22.99 -4.33
C GLY A 91 10.14 -22.14 -5.57
N GLU A 92 9.92 -20.82 -5.51
CA GLU A 92 10.31 -19.91 -6.58
C GLU A 92 11.83 -19.81 -6.69
N ILE A 93 12.53 -19.69 -5.55
CA ILE A 93 14.00 -19.68 -5.52
C ILE A 93 14.55 -21.02 -6.02
N PHE A 94 13.95 -22.13 -5.59
CA PHE A 94 14.31 -23.47 -6.06
C PHE A 94 14.19 -23.60 -7.58
N TRP A 95 13.07 -23.10 -8.14
CA TRP A 95 12.83 -23.12 -9.58
C TRP A 95 13.84 -22.26 -10.33
N VAL A 96 14.12 -21.04 -9.85
CA VAL A 96 15.10 -20.12 -10.44
C VAL A 96 16.51 -20.72 -10.42
N ILE A 97 16.94 -21.33 -9.32
CA ILE A 97 18.24 -22.03 -9.24
C ILE A 97 18.29 -23.19 -10.25
N GLY A 98 17.20 -23.94 -10.37
CA GLY A 98 17.12 -25.09 -11.28
C GLY A 98 17.20 -24.71 -12.75
N ASN A 99 16.44 -23.68 -13.15
CA ASN A 99 16.17 -23.37 -14.55
C ASN A 99 16.93 -22.15 -15.08
N GLY A 100 17.54 -21.35 -14.19
CA GLY A 100 18.17 -20.09 -14.56
C GLY A 100 17.17 -19.03 -14.98
N ILE A 101 17.69 -17.91 -15.49
CA ILE A 101 16.91 -16.75 -15.97
C ILE A 101 17.50 -16.31 -17.30
N GLY A 102 16.94 -16.80 -18.41
CA GLY A 102 17.38 -16.44 -19.76
C GLY A 102 18.91 -16.53 -19.93
N GLN A 103 19.53 -15.43 -20.35
CA GLN A 103 20.99 -15.30 -20.47
C GLN A 103 21.66 -14.67 -19.22
N ASN A 104 20.87 -14.29 -18.22
CA ASN A 104 21.33 -13.51 -17.06
C ASN A 104 21.77 -14.41 -15.89
N MET A 105 21.15 -15.57 -15.73
CA MET A 105 21.53 -16.59 -14.74
C MET A 105 21.49 -17.98 -15.38
N PRO A 106 22.57 -18.78 -15.30
CA PRO A 106 22.58 -20.14 -15.82
C PRO A 106 21.71 -21.08 -14.96
N ALA A 107 21.23 -22.15 -15.60
CA ALA A 107 20.54 -23.24 -14.93
C ALA A 107 21.53 -24.14 -14.17
N PHE A 108 21.20 -24.53 -12.93
CA PHE A 108 22.07 -25.38 -12.10
C PHE A 108 21.51 -26.78 -11.82
N ALA A 109 20.37 -27.16 -12.41
CA ALA A 109 19.78 -28.49 -12.20
C ALA A 109 20.67 -29.66 -12.67
N ALA A 110 21.65 -29.41 -13.55
CA ALA A 110 22.61 -30.43 -14.00
C ALA A 110 23.79 -30.62 -13.03
N GLN A 111 24.08 -29.63 -12.18
CA GLN A 111 25.21 -29.60 -11.25
C GLN A 111 24.78 -29.80 -9.79
N LEU A 112 23.49 -29.58 -9.49
CA LEU A 112 22.89 -29.70 -8.18
C LEU A 112 21.69 -30.64 -8.25
N ASP A 113 21.74 -31.73 -7.51
CA ASP A 113 20.55 -32.57 -7.31
C ASP A 113 19.46 -31.81 -6.55
N GLU A 114 18.27 -32.40 -6.44
CA GLU A 114 17.14 -31.75 -5.74
C GLU A 114 17.44 -31.40 -4.28
N THR A 115 18.12 -32.27 -3.55
CA THR A 115 18.47 -32.01 -2.14
C THR A 115 19.44 -30.84 -2.05
N GLN A 116 20.48 -30.83 -2.89
CA GLN A 116 21.47 -29.77 -2.95
C GLN A 116 20.85 -28.42 -3.35
N ARG A 117 19.89 -28.41 -4.28
CA ARG A 117 19.16 -27.18 -4.63
C ARG A 117 18.36 -26.65 -3.44
N TRP A 118 17.64 -27.50 -2.72
CA TRP A 118 16.94 -27.09 -1.50
C TRP A 118 17.91 -26.57 -0.43
N GLN A 119 19.08 -27.20 -0.27
CA GLN A 119 20.12 -26.72 0.64
C GLN A 119 20.62 -25.32 0.26
N VAL A 120 20.83 -25.06 -1.04
CA VAL A 120 21.19 -23.72 -1.52
C VAL A 120 20.07 -22.71 -1.26
N VAL A 121 18.80 -23.07 -1.43
CA VAL A 121 17.65 -22.21 -1.04
C VAL A 121 17.75 -21.84 0.44
N GLN A 122 18.03 -22.82 1.32
CA GLN A 122 18.17 -22.56 2.75
C GLN A 122 19.40 -21.70 3.09
N TYR A 123 20.50 -21.84 2.35
CA TYR A 123 21.66 -20.94 2.47
C TYR A 123 21.31 -19.50 2.11
N VAL A 124 20.57 -19.30 1.01
CA VAL A 124 20.07 -17.97 0.61
C VAL A 124 19.17 -17.36 1.68
N ARG A 125 18.30 -18.17 2.31
CA ARG A 125 17.49 -17.73 3.48
C ARG A 125 18.36 -17.30 4.65
N LEU A 126 19.44 -18.03 4.93
CA LEU A 126 20.35 -17.70 6.01
C LEU A 126 21.10 -16.38 5.76
N LEU A 127 21.55 -16.14 4.51
CA LEU A 127 22.17 -14.85 4.13
C LEU A 127 21.23 -13.68 4.44
N ARG A 128 19.95 -13.81 4.08
CA ARG A 128 18.95 -12.78 4.39
C ARG A 128 18.68 -12.67 5.89
N LEU A 129 18.59 -13.79 6.61
CA LEU A 129 18.37 -13.79 8.07
C LEU A 129 19.50 -13.07 8.81
N HIS A 130 20.76 -13.34 8.46
CA HIS A 130 21.93 -12.66 9.04
C HIS A 130 21.89 -11.16 8.77
N GLN A 131 21.61 -10.76 7.54
CA GLN A 131 21.48 -9.34 7.19
C GLN A 131 20.32 -8.68 7.95
N ARG A 132 19.18 -9.35 8.11
CA ARG A 132 18.04 -8.84 8.89
C ARG A 132 18.38 -8.67 10.38
N ASN A 133 19.17 -9.56 10.96
CA ASN A 133 19.63 -9.44 12.34
C ASN A 133 20.56 -8.23 12.51
N ALA A 134 21.50 -8.04 11.59
CA ALA A 134 22.38 -6.86 11.57
C ALA A 134 21.59 -5.54 11.40
N GLU A 135 20.54 -5.53 10.56
CA GLU A 135 19.62 -4.41 10.40
C GLU A 135 18.85 -4.10 11.70
N ARG A 136 18.36 -5.12 12.41
CA ARG A 136 17.68 -4.96 13.70
C ARG A 136 18.60 -4.40 14.78
N GLU A 137 19.83 -4.89 14.84
CA GLU A 137 20.84 -4.37 15.79
C GLU A 137 21.11 -2.87 15.57
N LYS A 138 21.12 -2.41 14.31
CA LYS A 138 21.28 -0.98 13.98
C LYS A 138 20.12 -0.10 14.44
N LEU A 139 18.87 -0.54 14.25
CA LEU A 139 17.68 0.26 14.58
C LEU A 139 17.28 0.20 16.07
N GLY A 140 17.87 -0.73 16.82
CA GLY A 140 17.58 -0.91 18.24
C GLY A 140 16.42 -1.87 18.51
N PRO A 141 15.98 -1.96 19.78
CA PRO A 141 15.17 -3.07 20.27
C PRO A 141 13.67 -3.00 19.90
N TYR A 142 13.24 -2.01 19.11
CA TYR A 142 11.84 -1.90 18.73
C TYR A 142 11.40 -3.09 17.87
N GLU A 143 10.36 -3.77 18.32
CA GLU A 143 9.79 -4.92 17.62
C GLU A 143 8.90 -4.44 16.47
N TRP A 144 9.50 -4.35 15.28
CA TRP A 144 8.78 -4.10 14.04
C TRP A 144 7.94 -5.33 13.66
N ASN A 145 6.63 -5.26 13.89
CA ASN A 145 5.65 -6.24 13.41
C ASN A 145 5.37 -6.01 11.91
N LEU A 146 6.40 -6.14 11.08
CA LEU A 146 6.31 -5.87 9.64
C LEU A 146 5.48 -6.94 8.93
N PRO A 147 4.68 -6.56 7.93
CA PRO A 147 4.09 -7.53 7.02
C PRO A 147 5.16 -8.38 6.31
N PRO A 148 4.85 -9.64 5.93
CA PRO A 148 5.77 -10.47 5.17
C PRO A 148 6.25 -9.77 3.89
N GLY A 149 7.57 -9.77 3.67
CA GLY A 149 8.19 -9.14 2.51
C GLY A 149 8.41 -7.63 2.62
N PHE A 150 8.17 -7.00 3.78
CA PHE A 150 8.46 -5.58 4.00
C PHE A 150 9.86 -5.38 4.61
N PRO A 151 10.67 -4.45 4.08
CA PRO A 151 11.95 -4.10 4.66
C PRO A 151 11.79 -3.32 5.98
N LEU A 152 12.84 -3.28 6.80
CA LEU A 152 12.89 -2.36 7.93
C LEU A 152 12.91 -0.92 7.42
N PRO A 153 12.01 -0.03 7.89
CA PRO A 153 11.96 1.34 7.40
C PRO A 153 13.21 2.11 7.81
N ASN A 154 13.50 3.17 7.06
CA ASN A 154 14.60 4.08 7.38
C ASN A 154 14.14 5.03 8.50
N VAL A 155 14.65 4.82 9.71
CA VAL A 155 14.37 5.66 10.89
C VAL A 155 15.62 6.44 11.27
N PRO A 156 15.51 7.75 11.59
CA PRO A 156 16.65 8.52 12.08
C PRO A 156 17.31 7.83 13.28
N LEU A 157 18.63 7.59 13.21
CA LEU A 157 19.36 6.86 14.25
C LEU A 157 19.43 7.62 15.59
N ASP A 158 19.30 8.95 15.53
CA ASP A 158 19.22 9.85 16.68
C ASP A 158 17.79 9.94 17.26
N ASP A 159 16.79 9.36 16.59
CA ASP A 159 15.41 9.22 17.07
C ASP A 159 14.91 7.77 16.94
N PRO A 160 15.49 6.82 17.71
CA PRO A 160 15.07 5.44 17.63
C PRO A 160 13.62 5.27 18.11
N MET A 161 12.93 4.33 17.48
CA MET A 161 11.56 3.94 17.84
C MET A 161 11.52 3.30 19.23
N THR A 162 10.47 3.60 20.00
CA THR A 162 10.14 2.89 21.25
C THR A 162 8.63 2.71 21.37
N LYS A 163 8.18 1.73 22.18
CA LYS A 163 6.75 1.51 22.44
C LYS A 163 6.13 2.74 23.11
N GLU A 164 6.90 3.44 23.94
CA GLU A 164 6.52 4.63 24.68
C GLU A 164 6.36 5.85 23.76
N LYS A 165 7.27 6.06 22.79
CA LYS A 165 7.13 7.13 21.77
C LYS A 165 5.93 6.89 20.87
N VAL A 166 5.71 5.64 20.44
CA VAL A 166 4.52 5.27 19.65
C VAL A 166 3.25 5.55 20.45
N ALA A 167 3.19 5.18 21.73
CA ALA A 167 2.03 5.44 22.58
C ALA A 167 1.78 6.94 22.78
N LEU A 168 2.82 7.73 23.05
CA LEU A 168 2.72 9.19 23.14
C LEU A 168 2.25 9.81 21.82
N GLY A 169 2.85 9.39 20.70
CA GLY A 169 2.50 9.82 19.35
C GLY A 169 1.05 9.56 19.01
N ARG A 170 0.54 8.39 19.35
CA ARG A 170 -0.87 8.03 19.19
C ARG A 170 -1.78 8.99 19.96
N TYR A 171 -1.45 9.31 21.23
CA TYR A 171 -2.24 10.31 21.96
C TYR A 171 -2.19 11.69 21.29
N LEU A 172 -1.02 12.15 20.86
CA LEU A 172 -0.86 13.44 20.18
C LEU A 172 -1.63 13.51 18.85
N PHE A 173 -1.57 12.45 18.03
CA PHE A 173 -2.22 12.38 16.73
C PHE A 173 -3.75 12.60 16.78
N TYR A 174 -4.38 12.17 17.87
CA TYR A 174 -5.82 12.31 18.10
C TYR A 174 -6.22 13.52 18.97
N ASP A 175 -5.27 14.23 19.58
CA ASP A 175 -5.59 15.31 20.53
C ASP A 175 -5.81 16.66 19.83
N LYS A 176 -7.03 17.19 19.98
CA LYS A 176 -7.40 18.50 19.44
C LYS A 176 -6.66 19.66 20.09
N ARG A 177 -6.05 19.47 21.27
CA ARG A 177 -5.24 20.50 21.95
C ARG A 177 -4.07 21.01 21.10
N LEU A 178 -3.65 20.26 20.09
CA LEU A 178 -2.62 20.65 19.14
C LEU A 178 -3.05 21.75 18.17
N SER A 179 -4.36 21.98 17.95
CA SER A 179 -4.80 23.16 17.19
C SER A 179 -4.97 24.38 18.10
N LEU A 180 -4.71 25.58 17.57
CA LEU A 180 -4.79 26.82 18.32
C LEU A 180 -6.15 27.00 18.99
N ASN A 181 -7.22 26.76 18.23
CA ASN A 181 -8.60 26.84 18.69
C ASN A 181 -9.15 25.55 19.31
N GLN A 182 -8.32 24.50 19.42
CA GLN A 182 -8.66 23.21 20.00
C GLN A 182 -9.84 22.47 19.34
N THR A 183 -10.05 22.68 18.03
CA THR A 183 -11.15 22.08 17.28
C THR A 183 -10.74 20.90 16.39
N GLN A 184 -9.46 20.80 16.04
CA GLN A 184 -8.93 19.80 15.09
C GLN A 184 -7.66 19.13 15.63
N ALA A 185 -7.46 17.88 15.21
CA ALA A 185 -6.26 17.08 15.43
C ALA A 185 -5.79 16.48 14.09
N CYS A 186 -4.63 15.82 14.05
CA CYS A 186 -4.16 15.10 12.85
C CYS A 186 -5.24 14.12 12.35
N ALA A 187 -5.83 13.36 13.27
CA ALA A 187 -6.91 12.41 13.01
C ALA A 187 -8.21 13.03 12.45
N THR A 188 -8.37 14.36 12.49
CA THR A 188 -9.52 15.03 11.86
C THR A 188 -9.45 14.96 10.34
N CYS A 189 -8.23 15.08 9.78
CA CYS A 189 -7.96 14.99 8.34
C CYS A 189 -7.44 13.59 7.94
N HIS A 190 -6.93 12.81 8.90
CA HIS A 190 -6.37 11.48 8.68
C HIS A 190 -7.15 10.43 9.47
N ARG A 191 -8.36 10.09 8.99
CA ARG A 191 -9.29 9.20 9.69
C ARG A 191 -8.96 7.73 9.41
N GLN A 192 -8.78 6.94 10.46
CA GLN A 192 -8.39 5.53 10.37
C GLN A 192 -9.31 4.71 9.44
N GLU A 193 -10.62 4.88 9.58
CA GLU A 193 -11.64 4.15 8.82
C GLU A 193 -11.64 4.48 7.31
N ARG A 194 -10.87 5.50 6.89
CA ARG A 194 -10.63 5.89 5.50
C ARG A 194 -9.14 5.76 5.14
N ALA A 195 -8.45 4.80 5.74
CA ALA A 195 -7.02 4.59 5.57
C ALA A 195 -6.22 5.87 5.78
N PHE A 196 -6.54 6.61 6.84
CA PHE A 196 -5.88 7.87 7.22
C PHE A 196 -6.01 8.98 6.18
N THR A 197 -7.21 9.13 5.59
CA THR A 197 -7.65 10.30 4.81
C THR A 197 -8.95 10.87 5.38
N ASP A 198 -9.53 11.93 4.82
CA ASP A 198 -10.81 12.50 5.30
C ASP A 198 -11.99 12.35 4.33
N GLY A 199 -11.75 11.80 3.14
CA GLY A 199 -12.76 11.64 2.09
C GLY A 199 -13.16 12.95 1.41
N ARG A 200 -12.39 14.03 1.54
CA ARG A 200 -12.62 15.32 0.88
C ARG A 200 -11.63 15.51 -0.27
N SER A 201 -12.05 16.27 -1.28
CA SER A 201 -11.16 16.65 -2.38
C SER A 201 -10.06 17.63 -1.97
N ARG A 202 -10.35 18.45 -0.96
CA ARG A 202 -9.46 19.47 -0.42
C ARG A 202 -9.56 19.50 1.10
N GLY A 203 -8.42 19.62 1.77
CA GLY A 203 -8.36 19.78 3.22
C GLY A 203 -9.01 21.06 3.69
N VAL A 204 -9.52 21.07 4.93
CA VAL A 204 -10.08 22.27 5.56
C VAL A 204 -9.46 22.42 6.94
N GLY A 205 -8.69 23.49 7.10
CA GLY A 205 -7.99 23.77 8.36
C GLY A 205 -8.91 24.22 9.47
N SER A 206 -8.35 24.38 10.66
CA SER A 206 -9.08 24.65 11.89
C SER A 206 -9.79 26.01 11.89
N THR A 207 -9.38 26.92 11.02
CA THR A 207 -9.98 28.25 10.81
C THR A 207 -10.97 28.28 9.64
N GLY A 208 -11.25 27.13 9.01
CA GLY A 208 -12.16 27.00 7.86
C GLY A 208 -11.52 27.31 6.50
N GLN A 209 -10.21 27.62 6.47
CA GLN A 209 -9.48 27.83 5.22
C GLN A 209 -9.38 26.53 4.41
N VAL A 210 -9.64 26.62 3.11
CA VAL A 210 -9.58 25.48 2.19
C VAL A 210 -8.18 25.35 1.61
N HIS A 211 -7.62 24.16 1.74
CA HIS A 211 -6.31 23.80 1.21
C HIS A 211 -6.36 23.53 -0.29
N PRO A 212 -5.26 23.74 -1.03
CA PRO A 212 -5.25 23.49 -2.47
C PRO A 212 -5.34 22.01 -2.83
N ARG A 213 -5.03 21.11 -1.88
CA ARG A 213 -4.94 19.66 -2.07
C ARG A 213 -5.69 18.89 -0.99
N GLY A 214 -6.05 17.64 -1.28
CA GLY A 214 -6.60 16.71 -0.30
C GLY A 214 -5.51 16.08 0.59
N PRO A 215 -5.83 15.66 1.82
CA PRO A 215 -4.90 14.93 2.67
C PRO A 215 -4.55 13.58 2.03
N MET A 216 -3.25 13.29 1.91
CA MET A 216 -2.80 11.97 1.47
C MET A 216 -3.05 10.92 2.55
N SER A 217 -3.23 9.67 2.13
CA SER A 217 -3.19 8.54 3.07
C SER A 217 -1.82 8.48 3.76
N LEU A 218 -1.82 8.19 5.07
CA LEU A 218 -0.61 7.92 5.84
C LEU A 218 -0.23 6.43 5.85
N VAL A 219 -0.95 5.60 5.11
CA VAL A 219 -0.60 4.18 4.98
C VAL A 219 0.80 4.04 4.41
N ASN A 220 1.62 3.25 5.11
CA ASN A 220 3.00 2.94 4.75
C ASN A 220 3.89 4.18 4.56
N VAL A 221 3.54 5.31 5.21
CA VAL A 221 4.30 6.57 5.09
C VAL A 221 5.74 6.44 5.59
N ALA A 222 6.02 5.44 6.43
CA ALA A 222 7.37 5.05 6.87
C ALA A 222 8.36 4.78 5.72
N TYR A 223 7.85 4.43 4.53
CA TYR A 223 8.66 4.11 3.36
C TYR A 223 8.71 5.24 2.34
N ALA A 224 8.14 6.42 2.63
CA ALA A 224 8.14 7.54 1.70
C ALA A 224 9.48 8.28 1.72
N PRO A 225 10.24 8.34 0.61
CA PRO A 225 11.53 9.05 0.57
C PRO A 225 11.37 10.58 0.65
N VAL A 226 10.21 11.07 0.18
CA VAL A 226 9.76 12.45 0.31
C VAL A 226 8.26 12.46 0.58
N LEU A 227 7.82 13.46 1.35
CA LEU A 227 6.47 13.58 1.87
C LEU A 227 5.65 14.61 1.11
N THR A 228 4.34 14.58 1.34
CA THR A 228 3.33 15.37 0.62
C THR A 228 3.26 15.04 -0.88
N TRP A 229 2.49 15.83 -1.63
CA TRP A 229 2.19 15.57 -3.04
C TRP A 229 3.34 15.86 -4.01
N ALA A 230 4.20 16.85 -3.71
CA ALA A 230 5.21 17.33 -4.66
C ALA A 230 6.45 17.99 -4.03
N ASN A 231 6.66 17.87 -2.71
CA ASN A 231 7.76 18.56 -2.03
C ASN A 231 9.03 17.68 -2.00
N PRO A 232 10.10 18.01 -2.76
CA PRO A 232 11.33 17.21 -2.77
C PRO A 232 12.22 17.41 -1.53
N LEU A 233 11.89 18.37 -0.66
CA LEU A 233 12.67 18.75 0.52
C LEU A 233 12.13 18.14 1.82
N ALA A 234 10.85 17.76 1.86
CA ALA A 234 10.23 17.16 3.04
C ALA A 234 10.61 15.67 3.17
N ARG A 235 11.78 15.39 3.75
CA ARG A 235 12.39 14.05 3.80
C ARG A 235 12.18 13.27 5.09
N THR A 236 11.67 13.90 6.14
CA THR A 236 11.39 13.23 7.42
C THR A 236 10.01 13.60 7.93
N LEU A 237 9.36 12.66 8.62
CA LEU A 237 8.04 12.86 9.22
C LEU A 237 8.10 13.96 10.30
N GLU A 238 9.19 14.03 11.03
CA GLU A 238 9.43 15.05 12.06
C GLU A 238 9.44 16.46 11.47
N MET A 239 10.09 16.64 10.30
CA MET A 239 10.09 17.91 9.58
C MET A 239 8.69 18.20 9.02
N GLN A 240 8.04 17.20 8.41
CA GLN A 240 6.73 17.40 7.80
C GLN A 240 5.68 17.75 8.85
N ALA A 241 5.71 17.18 10.06
CA ALA A 241 4.78 17.46 11.16
C ALA A 241 4.80 18.93 11.62
N LEU A 242 5.89 19.68 11.34
CA LEU A 242 5.93 21.12 11.58
C LEU A 242 4.99 21.90 10.65
N VAL A 243 4.75 21.41 9.43
CA VAL A 243 3.91 22.08 8.43
C VAL A 243 2.44 22.18 8.88
N PRO A 244 1.74 21.10 9.25
CA PRO A 244 0.36 21.21 9.72
C PRO A 244 0.25 21.94 11.06
N LEU A 245 1.28 21.87 11.92
CA LEU A 245 1.29 22.61 13.19
C LEU A 245 1.42 24.13 12.96
N PHE A 246 2.36 24.57 12.14
CA PHE A 246 2.84 25.96 12.09
C PHE A 246 2.69 26.64 10.71
N GLY A 247 2.09 25.98 9.72
CA GLY A 247 1.81 26.55 8.41
C GLY A 247 0.78 27.68 8.47
N GLU A 248 1.04 28.77 7.76
CA GLU A 248 0.22 29.99 7.79
C GLU A 248 -0.69 30.18 6.58
N ASN A 249 -0.37 29.58 5.43
CA ASN A 249 -1.11 29.81 4.19
C ASN A 249 -1.27 28.54 3.33
N PRO A 250 -2.45 27.89 3.34
CA PRO A 250 -3.54 28.11 4.29
C PRO A 250 -3.22 27.53 5.67
N ILE A 251 -3.89 28.04 6.70
CA ILE A 251 -3.76 27.51 8.08
C ILE A 251 -4.32 26.09 8.15
N GLU A 252 -3.58 25.18 8.79
CA GLU A 252 -4.08 23.87 9.25
C GLU A 252 -4.42 23.95 10.75
N LEU A 253 -3.48 23.65 11.65
CA LEU A 253 -3.69 23.66 13.10
C LEU A 253 -3.45 25.04 13.73
N GLY A 254 -2.68 25.91 13.07
CA GLY A 254 -2.59 27.35 13.37
C GLY A 254 -1.75 27.72 14.60
N MET A 255 -0.72 26.94 14.93
CA MET A 255 0.12 27.15 16.11
C MET A 255 1.33 28.06 15.87
N THR A 256 1.43 28.76 14.73
CA THR A 256 2.56 29.64 14.40
C THR A 256 2.82 30.69 15.49
N GLY A 257 4.03 30.69 16.05
CA GLY A 257 4.40 31.59 17.15
C GLY A 257 3.66 31.29 18.47
N LYS A 258 3.18 30.06 18.67
CA LYS A 258 2.45 29.57 19.86
C LYS A 258 3.07 28.29 20.44
N GLU A 259 4.36 28.07 20.23
CA GLU A 259 5.13 26.92 20.70
C GLU A 259 5.07 26.77 22.23
N ASP A 260 5.27 27.87 22.97
CA ASP A 260 5.18 27.86 24.44
C ASP A 260 3.78 27.49 24.92
N LEU A 261 2.74 27.97 24.23
CA LEU A 261 1.35 27.63 24.53
C LEU A 261 1.07 26.15 24.26
N LEU A 262 1.58 25.60 23.15
CA LEU A 262 1.49 24.17 22.81
C LEU A 262 2.07 23.32 23.96
N VAL A 263 3.32 23.64 24.32
CA VAL A 263 4.07 22.95 25.37
C VAL A 263 3.37 23.07 26.71
N GLN A 264 2.93 24.27 27.09
CA GLN A 264 2.22 24.51 28.35
C GLN A 264 0.91 23.71 28.45
N ARG A 265 0.14 23.62 27.36
CA ARG A 265 -1.10 22.82 27.31
C ARG A 265 -0.79 21.36 27.62
N LEU A 266 0.20 20.76 26.94
CA LEU A 266 0.58 19.37 27.15
C LEU A 266 1.13 19.15 28.58
N LYS A 267 1.98 20.06 29.06
CA LYS A 267 2.58 19.98 30.41
C LYS A 267 1.54 20.07 31.52
N SER A 268 0.44 20.79 31.29
CA SER A 268 -0.66 20.92 32.25
C SER A 268 -1.46 19.62 32.45
N ASP A 269 -1.45 18.71 31.47
CA ASP A 269 -2.17 17.44 31.54
C ASP A 269 -1.35 16.34 32.24
N ALA A 270 -1.95 15.69 33.24
CA ALA A 270 -1.28 14.63 34.02
C ALA A 270 -0.91 13.39 33.18
N ARG A 271 -1.67 13.12 32.11
CA ARG A 271 -1.40 12.02 31.19
C ARG A 271 -0.14 12.29 30.38
N TYR A 272 -0.02 13.48 29.81
CA TYR A 272 1.15 13.85 29.02
C TYR A 272 2.41 13.90 29.89
N ARG A 273 2.34 14.36 31.15
CA ARG A 273 3.49 14.25 32.07
C ARG A 273 4.03 12.83 32.21
N LYS A 274 3.15 11.83 32.30
CA LYS A 274 3.55 10.42 32.35
C LYS A 274 4.08 9.92 31.01
N LEU A 275 3.38 10.22 29.92
CA LEU A 275 3.74 9.74 28.58
C LEU A 275 5.07 10.32 28.09
N PHE A 276 5.30 11.62 28.27
CA PHE A 276 6.57 12.25 27.91
C PHE A 276 7.74 11.73 28.75
N ALA A 277 7.55 11.57 30.07
CA ALA A 277 8.60 11.00 30.93
C ALA A 277 8.96 9.55 30.54
N ALA A 278 7.99 8.75 30.09
CA ALA A 278 8.22 7.39 29.61
C ALA A 278 8.88 7.36 28.22
N ALA A 279 8.47 8.26 27.31
CA ALA A 279 8.97 8.30 25.94
C ALA A 279 10.40 8.89 25.82
N PHE A 280 10.77 9.79 26.73
CA PHE A 280 12.04 10.51 26.73
C PHE A 280 12.70 10.49 28.12
N PRO A 281 13.05 9.31 28.66
CA PRO A 281 13.49 9.16 30.05
C PRO A 281 14.85 9.82 30.34
N SER A 282 15.65 10.07 29.31
CA SER A 282 16.96 10.72 29.42
C SER A 282 16.89 12.26 29.39
N GLU A 283 15.70 12.84 29.18
CA GLU A 283 15.53 14.29 29.06
C GLU A 283 14.97 14.88 30.36
N ALA A 284 15.61 15.92 30.88
CA ALA A 284 15.17 16.58 32.11
C ALA A 284 13.83 17.34 31.94
N ASP A 285 13.60 17.95 30.77
CA ASP A 285 12.31 18.52 30.38
C ASP A 285 11.98 18.09 28.93
N PRO A 286 11.25 16.97 28.75
CA PRO A 286 10.95 16.42 27.43
C PRO A 286 9.85 17.19 26.68
N PHE A 287 9.26 18.22 27.27
CA PHE A 287 8.17 18.97 26.64
C PHE A 287 8.70 19.99 25.63
N THR A 288 9.03 19.50 24.44
CA THR A 288 9.54 20.32 23.33
C THR A 288 8.77 20.03 22.04
N VAL A 289 8.80 20.96 21.08
CA VAL A 289 8.25 20.71 19.73
C VAL A 289 8.93 19.52 19.07
N ARG A 290 10.26 19.36 19.25
CA ARG A 290 11.00 18.18 18.77
C ARG A 290 10.39 16.89 19.32
N ALA A 291 10.20 16.78 20.63
CA ALA A 291 9.65 15.57 21.23
C ALA A 291 8.20 15.29 20.76
N VAL A 292 7.40 16.33 20.53
CA VAL A 292 6.06 16.22 19.93
C VAL A 292 6.14 15.62 18.52
N THR A 293 6.98 16.18 17.64
CA THR A 293 7.08 15.70 16.25
C THR A 293 7.72 14.31 16.14
N GLN A 294 8.73 14.00 16.96
CA GLN A 294 9.34 12.67 17.07
C GLN A 294 8.35 11.59 17.52
N ALA A 295 7.51 11.91 18.51
CA ALA A 295 6.47 11.00 18.98
C ALA A 295 5.40 10.77 17.89
N ILE A 296 4.88 11.84 17.25
CA ILE A 296 3.92 11.72 16.15
C ILE A 296 4.50 10.89 15.00
N ALA A 297 5.72 11.18 14.57
CA ALA A 297 6.42 10.44 13.53
C ALA A 297 6.59 8.95 13.90
N SER A 298 6.91 8.66 15.17
CA SER A 298 6.98 7.28 15.66
C SER A 298 5.66 6.55 15.51
N PHE A 299 4.53 7.19 15.85
CA PHE A 299 3.20 6.60 15.64
C PHE A 299 2.88 6.40 14.16
N GLU A 300 3.12 7.41 13.31
CA GLU A 300 2.85 7.33 11.87
C GLU A 300 3.61 6.19 11.18
N ARG A 301 4.85 5.90 11.63
CA ARG A 301 5.63 4.76 11.14
C ARG A 301 4.99 3.40 11.40
N THR A 302 4.03 3.31 12.31
CA THR A 302 3.29 2.07 12.62
C THR A 302 2.04 1.86 11.77
N ILE A 303 1.64 2.85 10.96
CA ILE A 303 0.48 2.75 10.08
C ILE A 303 0.84 1.91 8.85
N LEU A 304 0.94 0.59 9.05
CA LEU A 304 1.41 -0.37 8.06
C LEU A 304 0.26 -1.20 7.49
N SER A 305 0.11 -1.20 6.16
CA SER A 305 -0.82 -2.04 5.41
C SER A 305 -0.06 -3.09 4.62
N GLY A 306 -0.33 -4.36 4.94
CA GLY A 306 0.29 -5.51 4.30
C GLY A 306 -0.42 -6.84 4.57
N ASP A 307 -1.70 -6.80 4.95
CA ASP A 307 -2.59 -7.96 5.06
C ASP A 307 -3.86 -7.78 4.18
N SER A 308 -3.71 -7.14 3.01
CA SER A 308 -4.78 -7.14 2.02
C SER A 308 -5.01 -8.53 1.43
N PRO A 309 -6.17 -8.81 0.81
CA PRO A 309 -6.37 -10.01 0.00
C PRO A 309 -5.21 -10.28 -0.97
N TYR A 310 -4.68 -9.23 -1.62
CA TYR A 310 -3.50 -9.36 -2.48
C TYR A 310 -2.26 -9.82 -1.71
N ASP A 311 -1.99 -9.27 -0.53
CA ASP A 311 -0.83 -9.68 0.28
C ASP A 311 -0.92 -11.14 0.71
N ARG A 312 -2.11 -11.60 1.12
CA ARG A 312 -2.34 -13.02 1.47
C ARG A 312 -2.20 -13.96 0.27
N TYR A 313 -2.61 -13.51 -0.92
CA TYR A 313 -2.40 -14.24 -2.16
C TYR A 313 -0.93 -14.32 -2.55
N ARG A 314 -0.23 -13.18 -2.51
CA ARG A 314 1.12 -13.05 -3.04
C ARG A 314 2.18 -13.56 -2.06
N ASN A 315 2.12 -13.11 -0.82
CA ASN A 315 3.12 -13.36 0.21
C ASN A 315 2.62 -14.34 1.29
N GLY A 316 1.31 -14.61 1.35
CA GLY A 316 0.71 -15.59 2.25
C GLY A 316 0.45 -16.95 1.61
N ASP A 317 -0.02 -17.91 2.42
CA ASP A 317 -0.33 -19.30 2.02
C ASP A 317 -1.75 -19.48 1.46
N ASP A 318 -2.37 -18.41 0.93
CA ASP A 318 -3.75 -18.43 0.44
C ASP A 318 -3.86 -18.09 -1.07
N PRO A 319 -3.69 -19.06 -1.97
CA PRO A 319 -3.77 -18.83 -3.42
C PRO A 319 -5.16 -18.41 -3.92
N ASN A 320 -6.18 -18.47 -3.04
CA ASN A 320 -7.56 -18.11 -3.33
C ASN A 320 -7.97 -16.80 -2.64
N ALA A 321 -7.05 -16.10 -1.98
CA ALA A 321 -7.36 -14.84 -1.30
C ALA A 321 -7.87 -13.75 -2.26
N ILE A 322 -7.57 -13.86 -3.55
CA ILE A 322 -8.12 -13.01 -4.61
C ILE A 322 -8.84 -13.84 -5.69
N PRO A 323 -9.93 -13.32 -6.29
CA PRO A 323 -10.64 -14.00 -7.36
C PRO A 323 -9.84 -14.02 -8.66
N GLU A 324 -10.20 -14.91 -9.59
CA GLU A 324 -9.55 -15.00 -10.92
C GLU A 324 -9.59 -13.69 -11.72
N SER A 325 -10.62 -12.86 -11.53
CA SER A 325 -10.69 -11.52 -12.13
C SER A 325 -9.58 -10.60 -11.63
N ALA A 326 -9.24 -10.65 -10.34
CA ALA A 326 -8.16 -9.87 -9.77
C ALA A 326 -6.79 -10.38 -10.24
N LYS A 327 -6.62 -11.70 -10.46
CA LYS A 327 -5.39 -12.27 -11.06
C LYS A 327 -5.20 -11.80 -12.50
N ARG A 328 -6.27 -11.78 -13.31
CA ARG A 328 -6.22 -11.17 -14.66
C ARG A 328 -5.93 -9.67 -14.60
N GLY A 329 -6.50 -8.97 -13.63
CA GLY A 329 -6.23 -7.55 -13.39
C GLY A 329 -4.79 -7.26 -12.98
N GLU A 330 -4.19 -8.11 -12.13
CA GLU A 330 -2.76 -8.06 -11.77
C GLU A 330 -1.91 -8.18 -13.03
N ALA A 331 -2.14 -9.22 -13.86
CA ALA A 331 -1.38 -9.42 -15.09
C ALA A 331 -1.46 -8.21 -16.04
N LEU A 332 -2.62 -7.55 -16.11
CA LEU A 332 -2.80 -6.33 -16.89
C LEU A 332 -2.04 -5.14 -16.28
N PHE A 333 -2.15 -4.95 -14.96
CA PHE A 333 -1.51 -3.86 -14.23
C PHE A 333 0.01 -3.89 -14.38
N PHE A 334 0.60 -5.08 -14.32
CA PHE A 334 2.04 -5.29 -14.48
C PHE A 334 2.50 -5.49 -15.94
N SER A 335 1.62 -5.27 -16.92
CA SER A 335 1.99 -5.37 -18.34
C SER A 335 2.51 -4.05 -18.90
N GLU A 336 3.43 -4.13 -19.86
CA GLU A 336 3.86 -3.02 -20.74
C GLU A 336 2.70 -2.44 -21.57
N ARG A 337 1.53 -3.10 -21.61
CA ARG A 337 0.34 -2.55 -22.27
C ARG A 337 -0.32 -1.45 -21.45
N LEU A 338 -0.37 -1.61 -20.12
CA LEU A 338 -1.01 -0.65 -19.22
C LEU A 338 -0.01 0.23 -18.47
N GLU A 339 1.26 -0.18 -18.39
CA GLU A 339 2.40 0.62 -17.89
C GLU A 339 2.27 1.06 -16.41
N CYS A 340 1.30 0.50 -15.65
CA CYS A 340 0.96 1.00 -14.32
C CYS A 340 2.11 0.79 -13.31
N PHE A 341 2.82 -0.34 -13.44
CA PHE A 341 3.88 -0.74 -12.52
C PHE A 341 5.11 0.19 -12.53
N HIS A 342 5.36 0.93 -13.62
CA HIS A 342 6.49 1.87 -13.68
C HIS A 342 6.40 2.94 -12.58
N CYS A 343 5.17 3.39 -12.27
CA CYS A 343 4.91 4.39 -11.23
C CYS A 343 4.29 3.80 -9.96
N HIS A 344 3.71 2.60 -10.03
CA HIS A 344 2.99 1.97 -8.92
C HIS A 344 3.43 0.51 -8.69
N GLY A 345 4.73 0.27 -8.73
CA GLY A 345 5.34 -1.05 -8.55
C GLY A 345 5.77 -1.36 -7.11
N GLY A 346 6.45 -2.50 -6.99
CA GLY A 346 7.07 -2.96 -5.74
C GLY A 346 6.07 -3.30 -4.62
N PHE A 347 6.60 -3.60 -3.44
CA PHE A 347 5.79 -4.02 -2.30
C PHE A 347 4.82 -2.92 -1.84
N ASN A 348 5.09 -1.64 -2.11
CA ASN A 348 4.27 -0.53 -1.62
C ASN A 348 3.38 0.10 -2.71
N PHE A 349 3.35 -0.44 -3.93
CA PHE A 349 2.55 0.10 -5.04
C PHE A 349 2.78 1.60 -5.31
N THR A 350 4.04 2.01 -5.30
CA THR A 350 4.52 3.37 -5.57
C THR A 350 5.92 3.29 -6.17
N GLY A 351 6.25 4.19 -7.10
CA GLY A 351 7.49 4.16 -7.87
C GLY A 351 8.73 4.43 -7.02
N THR A 352 8.56 5.07 -5.87
CA THR A 352 9.67 5.37 -4.97
C THR A 352 9.39 4.96 -3.53
N VAL A 353 10.36 4.29 -2.93
CA VAL A 353 10.39 3.86 -1.52
C VAL A 353 11.79 4.05 -0.94
N ASP A 354 11.86 4.31 0.36
CA ASP A 354 13.09 4.29 1.15
C ASP A 354 12.98 3.33 2.33
N TYR A 355 14.08 2.66 2.66
CA TYR A 355 14.17 1.69 3.74
C TYR A 355 15.63 1.50 4.16
N LEU A 356 15.85 0.89 5.33
CA LEU A 356 17.19 0.75 5.90
C LEU A 356 18.12 -0.02 4.95
N ASP A 357 19.35 0.48 4.79
CA ASP A 357 20.39 -0.11 3.93
C ASP A 357 20.05 -0.15 2.42
N LYS A 358 19.00 0.54 1.93
CA LYS A 358 18.74 0.72 0.47
C LYS A 358 19.91 1.40 -0.25
N GLY A 359 20.65 2.26 0.46
CA GLY A 359 21.79 3.03 -0.08
C GLY A 359 21.37 4.41 -0.56
N PHE A 360 20.62 4.50 -1.66
CA PHE A 360 20.07 5.77 -2.18
C PHE A 360 18.55 5.70 -2.32
N ALA A 361 17.89 6.73 -1.83
CA ALA A 361 16.45 6.93 -1.97
C ALA A 361 16.13 7.62 -3.31
N GLU A 362 15.58 6.86 -4.26
CA GLU A 362 15.04 7.42 -5.50
C GLU A 362 13.85 8.33 -5.19
N VAL A 363 13.75 9.43 -5.94
CA VAL A 363 12.65 10.38 -5.84
C VAL A 363 12.20 10.72 -7.24
N GLU A 364 10.92 10.46 -7.54
CA GLU A 364 10.34 10.66 -8.85
C GLU A 364 9.00 11.37 -8.74
N PHE A 365 8.74 12.23 -9.73
CA PHE A 365 7.50 12.97 -9.86
C PHE A 365 7.05 12.88 -11.33
N HIS A 366 5.75 12.72 -11.54
CA HIS A 366 5.18 12.49 -12.86
C HIS A 366 4.00 13.42 -13.10
N ASN A 367 3.89 13.93 -14.33
CA ASN A 367 2.67 14.55 -14.80
C ASN A 367 1.87 13.48 -15.56
N THR A 368 0.62 13.27 -15.15
CA THR A 368 -0.25 12.23 -15.72
C THR A 368 -1.28 12.79 -16.70
N GLY A 369 -1.14 14.05 -17.12
CA GLY A 369 -2.08 14.71 -18.02
C GLY A 369 -3.46 14.93 -17.40
N LEU A 370 -3.54 15.26 -16.11
CA LEU A 370 -4.83 15.57 -15.46
C LEU A 370 -5.45 16.88 -15.97
N TYR A 371 -4.56 17.80 -16.37
CA TYR A 371 -4.89 19.11 -16.92
C TYR A 371 -3.95 19.44 -18.09
N ASN A 372 -4.42 20.31 -18.97
CA ASN A 372 -3.60 20.96 -19.99
C ASN A 372 -4.25 22.31 -20.35
N LEU A 373 -4.15 23.27 -19.44
CA LEU A 373 -4.75 24.59 -19.60
C LEU A 373 -4.07 25.34 -20.75
N ASN A 374 -4.83 26.20 -21.42
CA ASN A 374 -4.27 27.13 -22.39
C ASN A 374 -3.40 28.17 -21.68
N GLY A 375 -2.18 28.37 -22.19
CA GLY A 375 -1.23 29.36 -21.67
C GLY A 375 0.06 28.72 -21.14
N LYS A 376 0.83 29.49 -20.38
CA LYS A 376 2.15 29.07 -19.90
C LYS A 376 2.09 27.97 -18.84
N LEU A 377 1.08 28.01 -17.97
CA LEU A 377 0.90 27.02 -16.90
C LEU A 377 -0.14 25.98 -17.32
N SER A 378 0.32 24.77 -17.61
CA SER A 378 -0.55 23.68 -18.08
C SER A 378 -1.45 23.07 -16.99
N TYR A 379 -1.22 23.43 -15.72
CA TYR A 379 -2.02 23.04 -14.55
C TYR A 379 -2.61 24.26 -13.83
N PRO A 380 -3.79 24.11 -13.18
CA PRO A 380 -4.45 25.22 -12.51
C PRO A 380 -3.72 25.64 -11.22
N PRO A 381 -3.33 26.92 -11.07
CA PRO A 381 -2.80 27.43 -9.81
C PRO A 381 -3.79 27.27 -8.63
N PRO A 382 -3.28 27.08 -7.40
CA PRO A 382 -1.87 27.02 -7.02
C PRO A 382 -1.26 25.62 -7.13
N ASN A 383 -1.91 24.65 -7.80
CA ASN A 383 -1.45 23.26 -7.87
C ASN A 383 -0.55 23.01 -9.08
N LEU A 384 0.67 23.52 -9.02
CA LEU A 384 1.66 23.37 -10.10
C LEU A 384 2.63 22.21 -9.85
N GLY A 385 2.58 21.59 -8.68
CA GLY A 385 3.37 20.38 -8.38
C GLY A 385 4.83 20.74 -8.12
N LEU A 386 5.75 19.96 -8.67
CA LEU A 386 7.19 20.15 -8.44
C LEU A 386 7.69 21.54 -8.88
N TYR A 387 7.03 22.16 -9.85
CA TYR A 387 7.28 23.55 -10.28
C TYR A 387 7.30 24.55 -9.11
N GLU A 388 6.53 24.32 -8.05
CA GLU A 388 6.49 25.20 -6.87
C GLU A 388 7.84 25.29 -6.14
N PHE A 389 8.74 24.34 -6.39
CA PHE A 389 10.07 24.28 -5.80
C PHE A 389 11.18 24.56 -6.82
N THR A 390 11.01 24.08 -8.05
CA THR A 390 12.08 24.17 -9.07
C THR A 390 11.96 25.38 -9.97
N HIS A 391 10.75 25.93 -10.11
CA HIS A 391 10.39 26.95 -11.10
C HIS A 391 10.73 26.58 -12.56
N SER A 392 10.97 25.29 -12.84
CA SER A 392 11.24 24.77 -14.18
C SER A 392 9.93 24.42 -14.88
N GLU A 393 9.69 24.97 -16.07
CA GLU A 393 8.45 24.74 -16.82
C GLU A 393 8.19 23.26 -17.12
N GLU A 394 9.25 22.45 -17.25
CA GLU A 394 9.16 21.00 -17.45
C GLU A 394 8.58 20.26 -16.23
N ASP A 395 8.59 20.89 -15.05
CA ASP A 395 8.10 20.32 -13.79
C ASP A 395 6.65 20.70 -13.47
N ILE A 396 6.00 21.49 -14.33
CA ILE A 396 4.59 21.86 -14.15
C ILE A 396 3.73 20.60 -14.21
N GLY A 397 2.93 20.41 -13.16
CA GLY A 397 2.00 19.31 -13.00
C GLY A 397 2.65 17.98 -12.62
N LYS A 398 3.95 17.97 -12.25
CA LYS A 398 4.60 16.75 -11.74
C LYS A 398 4.31 16.55 -10.25
N PHE A 399 3.77 15.38 -9.93
CA PHE A 399 3.43 14.96 -8.56
C PHE A 399 3.99 13.57 -8.27
N LYS A 400 4.21 13.27 -7.00
CA LYS A 400 4.67 11.96 -6.56
C LYS A 400 3.56 10.94 -6.79
N ALA A 401 3.91 9.74 -7.24
CA ALA A 401 2.98 8.62 -7.24
C ALA A 401 2.60 8.27 -5.77
N PRO A 402 1.32 8.29 -5.39
CA PRO A 402 0.89 7.77 -4.09
C PRO A 402 0.92 6.23 -4.09
N THR A 403 1.00 5.62 -2.90
CA THR A 403 0.75 4.19 -2.76
C THR A 403 -0.68 3.87 -3.20
N LEU A 404 -0.87 2.75 -3.90
CA LEU A 404 -2.21 2.22 -4.22
C LEU A 404 -2.76 1.28 -3.14
N ARG A 405 -2.02 1.04 -2.05
CA ARG A 405 -2.55 0.28 -0.92
C ARG A 405 -3.73 1.03 -0.31
N ASN A 406 -4.84 0.34 -0.13
CA ASN A 406 -6.13 0.90 0.32
C ASN A 406 -6.76 1.95 -0.62
N ILE A 407 -6.35 2.01 -1.89
CA ILE A 407 -6.87 3.01 -2.83
C ILE A 407 -8.40 3.01 -2.93
N ALA A 408 -9.06 1.85 -2.78
CA ALA A 408 -10.52 1.74 -2.89
C ALA A 408 -11.29 2.47 -1.77
N VAL A 409 -10.64 2.89 -0.67
CA VAL A 409 -11.28 3.56 0.48
C VAL A 409 -10.79 5.00 0.70
N THR A 410 -9.99 5.54 -0.22
CA THR A 410 -9.37 6.87 -0.11
C THR A 410 -9.88 7.87 -1.14
N ALA A 411 -11.05 7.62 -1.74
CA ALA A 411 -11.69 8.58 -2.65
C ALA A 411 -11.98 9.92 -1.94
N PRO A 412 -11.97 11.05 -2.66
CA PRO A 412 -11.71 11.20 -4.10
C PRO A 412 -10.22 11.14 -4.44
N TYR A 413 -9.91 11.06 -5.74
CA TYR A 413 -8.58 10.74 -6.27
C TYR A 413 -7.88 11.94 -6.91
N MET A 414 -6.56 11.78 -7.07
CA MET A 414 -5.60 12.80 -7.52
C MET A 414 -5.34 13.89 -6.47
N HIS A 415 -4.34 14.74 -6.72
CA HIS A 415 -3.87 15.72 -5.75
C HIS A 415 -4.93 16.74 -5.31
N ASP A 416 -5.92 17.02 -6.16
CA ASP A 416 -7.00 17.98 -5.94
C ASP A 416 -8.39 17.34 -5.79
N GLY A 417 -8.46 16.00 -5.73
CA GLY A 417 -9.71 15.26 -5.63
C GLY A 417 -10.67 15.46 -6.81
N SER A 418 -10.16 15.84 -7.99
CA SER A 418 -10.99 16.13 -9.16
C SER A 418 -11.52 14.89 -9.88
N ILE A 419 -11.10 13.69 -9.47
CA ILE A 419 -11.60 12.40 -9.95
C ILE A 419 -12.35 11.72 -8.79
N LYS A 420 -13.60 11.30 -8.98
CA LYS A 420 -14.48 10.90 -7.86
C LYS A 420 -14.44 9.40 -7.58
N THR A 421 -14.26 8.60 -8.63
CA THR A 421 -14.37 7.14 -8.56
C THR A 421 -13.10 6.46 -9.06
N LEU A 422 -12.88 5.22 -8.62
CA LEU A 422 -11.71 4.44 -9.02
C LEU A 422 -11.81 4.10 -10.53
N GLU A 423 -13.05 3.87 -10.98
CA GLU A 423 -13.47 3.78 -12.36
C GLU A 423 -12.99 4.96 -13.20
N GLU A 424 -13.29 6.19 -12.78
CA GLU A 424 -12.85 7.40 -13.46
C GLU A 424 -11.32 7.55 -13.44
N ALA A 425 -10.65 7.12 -12.36
CA ALA A 425 -9.20 7.11 -12.29
C ALA A 425 -8.59 6.15 -13.32
N VAL A 426 -9.13 4.93 -13.47
CA VAL A 426 -8.70 3.99 -14.52
C VAL A 426 -8.99 4.57 -15.92
N ASP A 427 -10.15 5.21 -16.12
CA ASP A 427 -10.52 5.81 -17.41
C ASP A 427 -9.65 7.02 -17.79
N HIS A 428 -9.12 7.76 -16.80
CA HIS A 428 -8.11 8.79 -17.00
C HIS A 428 -6.84 8.23 -17.64
N TYR A 429 -6.28 7.15 -17.06
CA TYR A 429 -5.09 6.50 -17.61
C TYR A 429 -5.36 5.81 -18.94
N ARG A 430 -6.51 5.13 -19.10
CA ARG A 430 -6.96 4.54 -20.37
C ARG A 430 -6.96 5.56 -21.51
N SER A 431 -7.40 6.78 -21.22
CA SER A 431 -7.45 7.87 -22.20
C SER A 431 -6.08 8.52 -22.46
N GLY A 432 -5.04 8.14 -21.70
CA GLY A 432 -3.71 8.77 -21.75
C GLY A 432 -3.69 10.19 -21.20
N GLY A 433 -4.65 10.56 -20.34
CA GLY A 433 -4.87 11.92 -19.83
C GLY A 433 -6.35 12.32 -19.85
N ARG A 434 -6.73 13.31 -19.05
CA ARG A 434 -8.13 13.77 -18.91
C ARG A 434 -8.45 14.87 -19.92
N THR A 435 -9.57 14.75 -20.61
CA THR A 435 -10.13 15.84 -21.43
C THR A 435 -11.22 16.57 -20.67
N ILE A 436 -11.05 17.88 -20.48
CA ILE A 436 -12.04 18.77 -19.86
C ILE A 436 -12.56 19.69 -20.96
N LYS A 437 -13.85 19.56 -21.30
CA LYS A 437 -14.43 20.21 -22.49
C LYS A 437 -14.70 21.70 -22.30
N THR A 438 -15.05 22.12 -21.09
CA THR A 438 -15.56 23.46 -20.82
C THR A 438 -15.12 23.97 -19.44
N GLY A 439 -15.24 25.28 -19.24
CA GLY A 439 -14.91 25.94 -17.97
C GLY A 439 -13.45 26.38 -17.88
N PRO A 440 -13.04 26.94 -16.72
CA PRO A 440 -11.72 27.53 -16.53
C PRO A 440 -10.57 26.52 -16.60
N ASN A 441 -10.86 25.23 -16.40
CA ASN A 441 -9.89 24.14 -16.48
C ASN A 441 -9.99 23.36 -17.80
N ALA A 442 -10.66 23.91 -18.83
CA ALA A 442 -10.77 23.24 -20.13
C ALA A 442 -9.39 22.98 -20.74
N GLY A 443 -9.22 21.81 -21.35
CA GLY A 443 -7.94 21.36 -21.87
C GLY A 443 -7.92 19.87 -22.22
N VAL A 444 -6.96 19.47 -23.04
CA VAL A 444 -6.75 18.07 -23.46
C VAL A 444 -5.47 17.56 -22.78
N GLY A 445 -5.65 16.88 -21.64
CA GLY A 445 -4.57 16.37 -20.81
C GLY A 445 -3.62 15.40 -21.50
N SER A 446 -4.11 14.64 -22.49
CA SER A 446 -3.28 13.73 -23.29
C SER A 446 -2.26 14.44 -24.18
N GLU A 447 -2.44 15.74 -24.40
CA GLU A 447 -1.56 16.63 -25.17
C GLU A 447 -0.67 17.50 -24.26
N ASN A 448 -0.68 17.28 -22.94
CA ASN A 448 0.17 18.05 -22.03
C ASN A 448 1.66 17.78 -22.35
N PRO A 449 2.48 18.82 -22.58
CA PRO A 449 3.88 18.66 -23.00
C PRO A 449 4.77 18.00 -21.93
N ASN A 450 4.40 18.10 -20.66
CA ASN A 450 5.17 17.53 -19.55
C ASN A 450 4.70 16.13 -19.15
N LYS A 451 3.66 15.60 -19.81
CA LYS A 451 3.09 14.29 -19.47
C LYS A 451 4.15 13.20 -19.61
N SER A 452 4.22 12.33 -18.62
CA SER A 452 5.11 11.16 -18.65
C SER A 452 4.85 10.32 -19.90
N GLU A 453 5.93 9.86 -20.52
CA GLU A 453 5.88 8.97 -21.68
C GLU A 453 5.18 7.64 -21.40
N PHE A 454 5.17 7.18 -20.14
CA PHE A 454 4.48 5.95 -19.72
C PHE A 454 2.94 6.13 -19.67
N VAL A 455 2.43 7.36 -19.64
CA VAL A 455 0.98 7.62 -19.67
C VAL A 455 0.50 7.68 -21.12
N LYS A 456 0.52 6.51 -21.76
CA LYS A 456 0.04 6.30 -23.13
C LYS A 456 -1.43 5.91 -23.12
N ARG A 457 -2.13 6.21 -24.22
CA ARG A 457 -3.48 5.72 -24.44
C ARG A 457 -3.45 4.22 -24.64
N PHE A 458 -4.38 3.50 -24.03
CA PHE A 458 -4.57 2.07 -24.23
C PHE A 458 -6.08 1.75 -24.26
N ASP A 459 -6.43 0.63 -24.87
CA ASP A 459 -7.81 0.15 -24.89
C ASP A 459 -8.02 -0.92 -23.82
N LEU A 460 -9.20 -0.86 -23.19
CA LEU A 460 -9.69 -1.89 -22.28
C LEU A 460 -11.08 -2.31 -22.75
N SER A 461 -11.29 -3.61 -22.91
CA SER A 461 -12.64 -4.17 -22.95
C SER A 461 -13.34 -3.95 -21.59
N PRO A 462 -14.68 -4.03 -21.54
CA PRO A 462 -15.41 -3.96 -20.28
C PRO A 462 -14.93 -4.98 -19.24
N GLN A 463 -14.56 -6.19 -19.67
CA GLN A 463 -14.04 -7.24 -18.81
C GLN A 463 -12.67 -6.87 -18.23
N GLU A 464 -11.73 -6.43 -19.07
CA GLU A 464 -10.39 -6.06 -18.62
C GLU A 464 -10.42 -4.87 -17.65
N ARG A 465 -11.31 -3.90 -17.89
CA ARG A 465 -11.54 -2.79 -16.96
C ARG A 465 -12.06 -3.29 -15.62
N ALA A 466 -13.02 -4.23 -15.62
CA ALA A 466 -13.52 -4.84 -14.39
C ALA A 466 -12.43 -5.65 -13.66
N ASP A 467 -11.59 -6.36 -14.40
CA ASP A 467 -10.48 -7.15 -13.87
C ASP A 467 -9.43 -6.24 -13.17
N VAL A 468 -9.00 -5.15 -13.81
CA VAL A 468 -8.10 -4.15 -13.19
C VAL A 468 -8.72 -3.54 -11.92
N LEU A 469 -10.01 -3.20 -11.94
CA LEU A 469 -10.69 -2.69 -10.76
C LEU A 469 -10.78 -3.75 -9.64
N ALA A 470 -10.97 -5.03 -9.98
CA ALA A 470 -10.95 -6.12 -9.01
C ALA A 470 -9.56 -6.26 -8.35
N PHE A 471 -8.49 -6.12 -9.13
CA PHE A 471 -7.12 -6.08 -8.63
C PHE A 471 -6.90 -4.90 -7.66
N LEU A 472 -7.23 -3.67 -8.07
CA LEU A 472 -7.06 -2.49 -7.21
C LEU A 472 -7.86 -2.58 -5.90
N ARG A 473 -9.06 -3.16 -5.94
CA ARG A 473 -9.87 -3.42 -4.73
C ARG A 473 -9.22 -4.45 -3.82
N SER A 474 -8.53 -5.44 -4.38
CA SER A 474 -7.82 -6.48 -3.62
C SER A 474 -6.64 -5.94 -2.81
N LEU A 475 -6.20 -4.70 -3.09
CA LEU A 475 -5.16 -3.98 -2.32
C LEU A 475 -5.69 -3.32 -1.03
N THR A 476 -6.95 -3.57 -0.66
CA THR A 476 -7.56 -3.01 0.55
C THR A 476 -7.33 -3.93 1.75
N ASP A 477 -6.51 -3.47 2.68
CA ASP A 477 -6.30 -4.08 3.97
C ASP A 477 -7.35 -3.56 4.95
N ARG A 478 -8.31 -4.42 5.31
CA ARG A 478 -9.40 -4.05 6.20
C ARG A 478 -8.99 -4.03 7.67
N THR A 479 -7.87 -4.66 8.01
CA THR A 479 -7.41 -4.75 9.41
C THR A 479 -7.01 -3.36 9.91
N ILE A 480 -6.26 -2.60 9.11
CA ILE A 480 -5.78 -1.26 9.47
C ILE A 480 -6.92 -0.25 9.70
N LEU A 481 -8.06 -0.45 9.05
CA LEU A 481 -9.22 0.45 9.13
C LEU A 481 -9.90 0.40 10.51
N THR A 482 -9.62 -0.65 11.29
CA THR A 482 -10.25 -0.89 12.60
C THR A 482 -9.27 -1.36 13.67
N ASP A 483 -7.97 -1.39 13.38
CA ASP A 483 -6.94 -1.84 14.32
C ASP A 483 -6.99 -1.00 15.62
N PRO A 484 -7.27 -1.64 16.79
CA PRO A 484 -7.26 -0.97 18.09
C PRO A 484 -5.90 -0.39 18.49
N SER A 485 -4.80 -0.83 17.87
CA SER A 485 -3.47 -0.27 18.09
C SER A 485 -3.31 1.13 17.47
N LEU A 486 -4.09 1.43 16.42
CA LEU A 486 -4.04 2.68 15.67
C LEU A 486 -5.21 3.64 15.97
N SER A 487 -6.25 3.18 16.68
CA SER A 487 -7.50 3.93 16.90
C SER A 487 -7.38 5.09 17.90
N ASP A 488 -8.42 5.91 18.03
CA ASP A 488 -8.46 7.01 19.01
C ASP A 488 -8.28 6.50 20.45
N PRO A 489 -7.18 6.87 21.15
CA PRO A 489 -6.91 6.41 22.51
C PRO A 489 -7.66 7.18 23.60
N PHE A 490 -8.44 8.21 23.24
CA PHE A 490 -9.35 8.92 24.15
C PHE A 490 -10.71 8.23 24.27
N VAL A 491 -11.06 7.37 23.31
CA VAL A 491 -12.28 6.57 23.35
C VAL A 491 -11.97 5.25 24.05
N THR A 492 -12.58 5.01 25.21
CA THR A 492 -12.58 3.67 25.81
C THR A 492 -13.43 2.76 24.95
N VAL A 493 -12.79 2.03 24.04
CA VAL A 493 -13.41 0.89 23.37
C VAL A 493 -13.61 -0.18 24.45
N SER A 494 -14.81 -0.27 25.03
CA SER A 494 -15.23 -1.51 25.69
C SER A 494 -14.93 -2.62 24.70
N ALA A 495 -14.08 -3.59 25.07
CA ALA A 495 -13.64 -4.70 24.25
C ALA A 495 -14.84 -5.53 23.75
N ARG A 496 -15.57 -5.00 22.78
CA ARG A 496 -16.29 -5.77 21.79
C ARG A 496 -15.29 -5.86 20.67
N SER A 497 -14.89 -7.10 20.37
CA SER A 497 -14.21 -7.46 19.13
C SER A 497 -14.63 -6.50 18.01
N ALA A 498 -13.66 -5.93 17.30
CA ALA A 498 -13.91 -5.19 16.07
C ALA A 498 -15.03 -5.90 15.29
N PRO A 499 -16.10 -5.21 14.85
CA PRO A 499 -17.19 -5.88 14.19
C PRO A 499 -16.61 -6.54 12.94
N GLN A 500 -16.38 -7.86 13.03
CA GLN A 500 -16.11 -8.65 11.84
C GLN A 500 -17.28 -8.40 10.89
N PRO A 501 -17.03 -8.17 9.59
CA PRO A 501 -18.13 -8.05 8.64
C PRO A 501 -19.05 -9.24 8.85
N PRO A 502 -20.36 -9.02 9.04
CA PRO A 502 -21.25 -10.07 9.45
C PRO A 502 -21.19 -11.22 8.43
N ARG A 503 -20.82 -12.40 8.93
CA ARG A 503 -20.82 -13.65 8.17
C ARG A 503 -22.26 -14.14 8.10
N TYR A 504 -22.78 -14.35 6.91
CA TYR A 504 -24.10 -14.93 6.68
C TYR A 504 -23.96 -16.26 5.97
N VAL A 505 -24.94 -17.15 6.12
CA VAL A 505 -24.94 -18.43 5.40
C VAL A 505 -26.06 -18.40 4.37
N LEU A 506 -25.69 -18.56 3.08
CA LEU A 506 -26.61 -18.65 1.96
C LEU A 506 -26.49 -20.05 1.35
N HIS A 507 -27.57 -20.85 1.37
CA HIS A 507 -27.58 -22.25 0.91
C HIS A 507 -26.47 -23.15 1.52
N GLY A 508 -26.08 -22.89 2.77
CA GLY A 508 -25.09 -23.69 3.49
C GLY A 508 -23.63 -23.25 3.28
N GLN A 509 -23.36 -22.19 2.52
CA GLN A 509 -22.01 -21.61 2.36
C GLN A 509 -21.93 -20.24 3.04
N VAL A 510 -20.79 -19.96 3.68
CA VAL A 510 -20.52 -18.71 4.40
C VAL A 510 -20.24 -17.62 3.37
N VAL A 511 -20.93 -16.48 3.46
CA VAL A 511 -20.71 -15.30 2.63
C VAL A 511 -20.42 -14.07 3.49
N HIS A 512 -19.53 -13.22 3.01
CA HIS A 512 -19.17 -11.95 3.63
C HIS A 512 -20.08 -10.83 3.10
N VAL A 513 -20.77 -10.12 3.99
CA VAL A 513 -21.62 -8.98 3.64
C VAL A 513 -20.93 -7.66 3.99
N TYR A 514 -20.80 -6.80 2.98
CA TYR A 514 -20.37 -5.41 3.14
C TYR A 514 -21.57 -4.50 3.00
N LEU A 515 -21.76 -3.62 3.98
CA LEU A 515 -22.83 -2.62 4.02
C LEU A 515 -22.22 -1.26 3.67
N ASP A 516 -22.60 -0.70 2.53
CA ASP A 516 -22.35 0.71 2.20
C ASP A 516 -23.64 1.35 1.67
N ALA A 517 -23.95 2.57 2.13
CA ALA A 517 -25.09 3.40 1.73
C ALA A 517 -26.50 2.74 1.67
N GLY A 518 -26.69 1.54 2.25
CA GLY A 518 -27.93 0.77 2.22
C GLY A 518 -28.05 -0.26 1.10
N ALA A 519 -26.94 -0.58 0.43
CA ALA A 519 -26.80 -1.75 -0.45
C ALA A 519 -26.01 -2.85 0.26
N ILE A 520 -26.28 -4.11 -0.13
CA ILE A 520 -25.47 -5.27 0.24
C ILE A 520 -24.66 -5.69 -0.98
N THR A 521 -23.32 -5.71 -0.86
CA THR A 521 -22.44 -6.29 -1.88
C THR A 521 -22.08 -7.72 -1.49
N LEU A 522 -22.49 -8.70 -2.31
CA LEU A 522 -22.12 -10.11 -2.17
C LEU A 522 -21.05 -10.47 -3.20
N TYR A 523 -19.97 -11.12 -2.75
CA TYR A 523 -18.97 -11.70 -3.65
C TYR A 523 -19.44 -13.08 -4.10
N HIS A 524 -19.47 -13.31 -5.42
CA HIS A 524 -20.31 -14.28 -6.11
C HIS A 524 -19.75 -15.71 -6.15
N ASP A 525 -18.49 -15.94 -5.76
CA ASP A 525 -17.81 -17.21 -6.11
C ASP A 525 -17.96 -18.32 -5.05
N GLU A 526 -18.74 -18.10 -3.99
CA GLU A 526 -18.89 -19.03 -2.85
C GLU A 526 -20.30 -19.61 -2.68
N VAL A 527 -21.19 -19.56 -3.68
CA VAL A 527 -22.53 -20.19 -3.59
C VAL A 527 -22.95 -20.87 -4.89
N PRO A 528 -22.66 -22.18 -5.07
CA PRO A 528 -22.97 -22.98 -6.25
C PRO A 528 -24.44 -23.00 -6.69
N GLY A 529 -25.38 -22.70 -5.78
CA GLY A 529 -26.82 -22.66 -6.06
C GLY A 529 -27.30 -21.39 -6.78
N LEU A 530 -26.60 -20.25 -6.62
CA LEU A 530 -26.98 -18.97 -7.24
C LEU A 530 -26.70 -18.96 -8.76
N ILE A 531 -25.69 -19.74 -9.17
CA ILE A 531 -25.20 -19.91 -10.55
C ILE A 531 -26.29 -20.45 -11.50
N ARG A 532 -27.20 -21.29 -11.01
CA ARG A 532 -28.22 -21.94 -11.86
C ARG A 532 -29.41 -21.04 -12.21
N ALA A 533 -29.68 -20.02 -11.39
CA ALA A 533 -30.82 -19.13 -11.58
C ALA A 533 -30.49 -17.89 -12.42
N MET A 534 -29.21 -17.52 -12.59
CA MET A 534 -28.83 -16.17 -13.06
C MET A 534 -27.68 -16.22 -14.09
N LYS A 535 -28.00 -15.91 -15.36
CA LYS A 535 -27.06 -15.91 -16.50
C LYS A 535 -26.25 -14.61 -16.62
N ALA A 536 -25.49 -14.20 -15.60
CA ALA A 536 -24.58 -13.04 -15.71
C ALA A 536 -23.32 -13.16 -14.83
N PRO A 537 -22.11 -12.79 -15.30
CA PRO A 537 -20.85 -13.05 -14.59
C PRO A 537 -20.22 -11.79 -13.95
N TYR A 538 -20.72 -11.26 -12.83
CA TYR A 538 -20.03 -10.18 -12.05
C TYR A 538 -20.50 -10.13 -10.58
N ALA A 539 -19.73 -9.43 -9.71
CA ALA A 539 -20.21 -8.98 -8.40
C ALA A 539 -21.41 -8.02 -8.59
N MET A 540 -22.50 -8.25 -7.86
CA MET A 540 -23.71 -7.43 -7.97
C MET A 540 -24.05 -6.79 -6.63
N GLU A 541 -24.43 -5.51 -6.69
CA GLU A 541 -25.05 -4.80 -5.59
C GLU A 541 -26.53 -5.18 -5.53
N PHE A 542 -27.00 -5.59 -4.36
CA PHE A 542 -28.40 -5.85 -4.11
C PHE A 542 -29.02 -4.72 -3.31
N LEU A 543 -30.14 -4.20 -3.80
CA LEU A 543 -30.96 -3.25 -3.07
C LEU A 543 -31.79 -4.00 -2.03
N VAL A 544 -31.81 -3.49 -0.80
CA VAL A 544 -32.68 -4.01 0.26
C VAL A 544 -33.80 -2.99 0.52
N PRO A 545 -35.05 -3.30 0.18
CA PRO A 545 -36.15 -2.34 0.26
C PRO A 545 -36.60 -2.10 1.71
N ASP A 546 -36.46 -3.10 2.59
CA ASP A 546 -36.80 -2.98 4.00
C ASP A 546 -35.56 -3.04 4.91
N ARG A 547 -35.07 -1.86 5.31
CA ARG A 547 -33.92 -1.73 6.22
C ARG A 547 -34.21 -2.20 7.65
N GLU A 548 -35.47 -2.28 8.07
CA GLU A 548 -35.83 -2.77 9.41
C GLU A 548 -35.65 -4.29 9.54
N SER A 549 -35.80 -5.03 8.44
CA SER A 549 -35.55 -6.47 8.40
C SER A 549 -34.07 -6.81 8.65
N LEU A 550 -33.13 -5.97 8.19
CA LEU A 550 -31.69 -6.17 8.42
C LEU A 550 -31.32 -6.09 9.90
N LYS A 551 -32.00 -5.23 10.67
CA LYS A 551 -31.77 -5.05 12.11
C LYS A 551 -32.18 -6.28 12.94
N LYS A 552 -33.03 -7.16 12.38
CA LYS A 552 -33.53 -8.37 13.04
C LYS A 552 -32.60 -9.57 12.87
N LEU A 553 -31.61 -9.47 11.98
CA LEU A 553 -30.64 -10.53 11.69
C LEU A 553 -29.47 -10.48 12.68
N ARG A 554 -28.99 -11.65 13.10
CA ARG A 554 -27.81 -11.78 13.98
C ARG A 554 -26.62 -12.31 13.18
N ALA A 555 -25.41 -11.91 13.56
CA ALA A 555 -24.18 -12.44 12.96
C ALA A 555 -24.14 -13.98 13.07
N GLY A 556 -23.78 -14.67 11.98
CA GLY A 556 -23.73 -16.13 11.91
C GLY A 556 -25.07 -16.83 11.67
N GLN A 557 -26.17 -16.08 11.48
CA GLN A 557 -27.48 -16.65 11.21
C GLN A 557 -27.65 -16.99 9.73
N THR A 558 -28.15 -18.19 9.41
CA THR A 558 -28.58 -18.55 8.06
C THR A 558 -29.80 -17.72 7.68
N ILE A 559 -29.76 -17.10 6.51
CA ILE A 559 -30.85 -16.25 6.01
C ILE A 559 -31.43 -16.83 4.73
N ALA A 560 -32.74 -16.67 4.56
CA ALA A 560 -33.47 -16.94 3.34
C ALA A 560 -34.02 -15.62 2.81
N ALA A 561 -33.87 -15.38 1.51
CA ALA A 561 -34.38 -14.20 0.83
C ALA A 561 -34.83 -14.59 -0.58
N SER A 562 -35.83 -13.88 -1.11
CA SER A 562 -36.20 -13.92 -2.53
C SER A 562 -35.41 -12.84 -3.28
N VAL A 563 -35.07 -13.08 -4.55
CA VAL A 563 -34.38 -12.11 -5.40
C VAL A 563 -35.32 -11.73 -6.53
N ARG A 564 -35.60 -10.43 -6.67
CA ARG A 564 -36.40 -9.87 -7.77
C ARG A 564 -35.57 -8.91 -8.59
N ARG A 565 -35.66 -8.99 -9.92
CA ARG A 565 -35.03 -8.01 -10.81
C ARG A 565 -35.91 -6.77 -10.94
N GLN A 566 -35.33 -5.58 -10.77
CA GLN A 566 -36.00 -4.29 -10.95
C GLN A 566 -35.15 -3.40 -11.87
N GLY A 567 -35.48 -3.39 -13.16
CA GLY A 567 -34.67 -2.68 -14.15
C GLY A 567 -33.28 -3.30 -14.34
N ALA A 568 -32.24 -2.50 -14.15
CA ALA A 568 -30.85 -2.96 -14.16
C ALA A 568 -30.41 -3.57 -12.81
N ASP A 569 -31.19 -3.36 -11.75
CA ASP A 569 -30.83 -3.73 -10.38
C ASP A 569 -31.49 -5.05 -9.94
N TYR A 570 -30.93 -5.64 -8.88
CA TYR A 570 -31.51 -6.79 -8.18
C TYR A 570 -31.89 -6.39 -6.76
N VAL A 571 -33.10 -6.76 -6.35
CA VAL A 571 -33.69 -6.43 -5.06
C VAL A 571 -33.83 -7.70 -4.24
N LEU A 572 -33.33 -7.70 -3.01
CA LEU A 572 -33.58 -8.77 -2.05
C LEU A 572 -34.88 -8.49 -1.31
N GLU A 573 -35.83 -9.40 -1.43
CA GLU A 573 -37.14 -9.35 -0.76
C GLU A 573 -37.26 -10.50 0.26
N ASP A 574 -38.23 -10.38 1.17
CA ASP A 574 -38.57 -11.41 2.16
C ASP A 574 -37.41 -11.94 3.02
N LEU A 575 -36.44 -11.06 3.35
CA LEU A 575 -35.29 -11.46 4.19
C LEU A 575 -35.77 -11.97 5.55
N ARG A 576 -35.53 -13.25 5.80
CA ARG A 576 -35.89 -13.91 7.06
C ARG A 576 -34.80 -14.85 7.53
N ALA A 577 -34.69 -15.01 8.84
CA ALA A 577 -33.89 -16.06 9.43
C ALA A 577 -34.42 -17.44 9.00
N SER A 578 -33.55 -18.29 8.46
CA SER A 578 -33.91 -19.66 8.14
C SER A 578 -33.99 -20.50 9.43
N PRO A 579 -34.96 -21.41 9.58
CA PRO A 579 -34.95 -22.39 10.67
C PRO A 579 -33.67 -23.24 10.55
N SER A 580 -32.90 -23.31 11.63
CA SER A 580 -31.70 -24.14 11.72
C SER A 580 -31.96 -25.56 11.19
N THR A 581 -31.32 -25.94 10.09
CA THR A 581 -31.31 -27.31 9.57
C THR A 581 -30.20 -28.15 10.21
N ASP A 582 -29.81 -27.85 11.44
CA ASP A 582 -28.92 -28.70 12.22
C ASP A 582 -29.67 -29.99 12.63
N PRO A 583 -29.32 -31.15 12.06
CA PRO A 583 -29.99 -32.41 12.38
C PRO A 583 -29.70 -32.87 13.81
N THR A 584 -28.72 -32.26 14.49
CA THR A 584 -28.27 -32.70 15.83
C THR A 584 -29.09 -32.11 16.97
N ARG A 585 -30.05 -31.23 16.68
CA ARG A 585 -30.89 -30.58 17.69
C ARG A 585 -32.36 -31.05 17.65
N LYS A 586 -32.59 -32.34 17.47
CA LYS A 586 -33.86 -32.99 17.84
C LYS A 586 -33.63 -33.93 19.02
N GLY A 587 -34.10 -33.52 20.19
CA GLY A 587 -34.27 -34.40 21.34
C GLY A 587 -33.58 -33.92 22.61
N LYS A 588 -34.29 -33.06 23.36
CA LYS A 588 -34.45 -33.17 24.82
C LYS A 588 -35.59 -32.25 25.21
N ARG A 589 -36.79 -32.84 25.28
CA ARG A 589 -37.78 -32.45 26.27
C ARG A 589 -37.31 -32.95 27.62
#